data_AF-A0A1G1FWG2-F1
#
_entry.id   AF-A0A1G1FWG2-F1
#
_cell.length_a   1.000
_cell.length_b   1.000
_cell.length_c   1.000
_cell.angle_alpha   90.00
_cell.angle_beta   90.00
_cell.angle_gamma   90.00
#
_symmetry.space_group_name_H-M   'P 1'
#
loop_
_entity.id
_entity.type
_entity.pdbx_description
1 polymer ?
#
loop_
_entity_poly.entity_id
_entity_poly.type
_entity_poly.pdbx_seq_one_letter_code
_entity_poly.pdbx_strand_id
1 'polypeptide(L)'
;MTDRKPVNIGTHFPSSQDKIYCFLEFGGAKKETSVDVVWTLGQLEMGRVNLPVRRFPLFRTWATKTIFGMKGDWKVEVLDDKGVLIRSAAFTVQ
;
A
#
# COMPACT_ATOMS: atom_id res chain seq x y z
N MET A 1 7.86 21.84 -3.58
CA MET A 1 7.55 20.46 -4.02
C MET A 1 8.16 19.51 -3.01
N THR A 2 7.37 18.99 -2.07
CA THR A 2 7.91 18.16 -0.99
C THR A 2 8.13 16.75 -1.51
N ASP A 3 9.39 16.38 -1.69
CA ASP A 3 9.84 15.04 -2.05
C ASP A 3 9.45 14.07 -0.92
N ARG A 4 8.28 13.44 -1.04
CA ARG A 4 7.80 12.43 -0.09
C ARG A 4 8.54 11.13 -0.36
N LYS A 5 9.79 11.05 0.11
CA LYS A 5 10.50 9.78 0.23
C LYS A 5 9.90 9.00 1.40
N PRO A 6 9.64 7.70 1.24
CA PRO A 6 9.17 6.87 2.35
C PRO A 6 10.17 6.95 3.50
N VAL A 7 9.69 7.42 4.65
CA VAL A 7 10.45 7.42 5.90
C VAL A 7 10.13 6.08 6.56
N ASN A 8 11.14 5.28 6.89
CA ASN A 8 11.02 3.87 7.34
C ASN A 8 10.51 2.90 6.27
N ILE A 9 11.27 2.73 5.17
CA ILE A 9 11.17 1.49 4.41
C ILE A 9 11.71 0.38 5.32
N GLY A 10 10.82 -0.34 5.97
CA GLY A 10 11.16 -1.42 6.88
C GLY A 10 10.06 -2.47 6.86
N THR A 11 10.43 -3.69 7.21
CA THR A 11 9.50 -4.81 7.38
C THR A 11 9.03 -4.94 8.83
N HIS A 12 9.38 -3.99 9.72
CA HIS A 12 9.05 -4.03 11.14
C HIS A 12 8.58 -2.66 11.62
N PHE A 13 7.41 -2.61 12.23
CA PHE A 13 6.82 -1.39 12.78
C PHE A 13 6.38 -1.62 14.23
N PRO A 14 6.51 -0.61 15.11
CA PRO A 14 6.01 -0.72 16.47
C PRO A 14 4.47 -0.66 16.47
N SER A 15 3.81 -1.40 17.36
CA SER A 15 2.36 -1.34 17.56
C SER A 15 1.87 0.03 18.04
N SER A 16 2.78 0.85 18.58
CA SER A 16 2.53 2.26 18.93
C SER A 16 2.34 3.15 17.71
N GLN A 17 2.69 2.69 16.50
CA GLN A 17 2.46 3.44 15.28
C GLN A 17 0.98 3.37 14.90
N ASP A 18 0.36 4.53 14.77
CA ASP A 18 -1.08 4.58 14.48
C ASP A 18 -1.40 4.12 13.04
N LYS A 19 -0.59 4.57 12.08
CA LYS A 19 -0.81 4.40 10.64
C LYS A 19 0.43 3.92 9.91
N ILE A 20 0.23 3.00 8.98
CA ILE A 20 1.22 2.55 8.01
C ILE A 20 0.90 3.19 6.66
N TYR A 21 1.94 3.65 5.97
CA TYR A 21 1.82 4.28 4.65
C TYR A 21 2.46 3.36 3.61
N CYS A 22 1.70 3.01 2.58
CA CYS A 22 2.19 2.33 1.39
C CYS A 22 2.31 3.36 0.27
N PHE A 23 3.54 3.72 -0.08
CA PHE A 23 3.83 4.63 -1.19
C PHE A 23 3.91 3.86 -2.50
N LEU A 24 3.20 4.34 -3.51
CA LEU A 24 3.09 3.70 -4.81
C LEU A 24 3.55 4.66 -5.89
N GLU A 25 4.42 4.18 -6.76
CA GLU A 25 4.90 4.89 -7.94
C GLU A 25 4.57 4.06 -9.19
N PHE A 26 3.85 4.69 -10.11
CA PHE A 26 3.45 4.13 -11.40
C PHE A 26 4.15 4.89 -12.51
N GLY A 27 4.98 4.19 -13.28
CA GLY A 27 5.62 4.72 -14.48
C GLY A 27 4.85 4.36 -15.73
N GLY A 28 4.66 5.32 -16.64
CA GLY A 28 4.20 5.05 -18.00
C GLY A 28 2.76 4.53 -18.11
N ALA A 29 1.86 4.92 -17.22
CA ALA A 29 0.45 4.57 -17.32
C ALA A 29 -0.14 5.09 -18.64
N LYS A 30 -0.40 4.19 -19.60
CA LYS A 30 -0.91 4.53 -20.94
C LYS A 30 -2.41 4.77 -20.96
N LYS A 31 -3.15 4.45 -19.91
CA LYS A 31 -4.59 4.66 -19.76
C LYS A 31 -4.88 5.00 -18.30
N GLU A 32 -6.00 5.67 -18.06
CA GLU A 32 -6.54 5.75 -16.70
C GLU A 32 -6.99 4.34 -16.30
N THR A 33 -6.48 3.88 -15.17
CA THR A 33 -6.81 2.59 -14.55
C THR A 33 -6.96 2.82 -13.05
N SER A 34 -7.31 1.79 -12.30
CA SER A 34 -7.27 1.81 -10.84
C SER A 34 -6.52 0.60 -10.34
N VAL A 35 -6.03 0.72 -9.12
CA VAL A 35 -5.42 -0.39 -8.39
C VAL A 35 -6.13 -0.57 -7.07
N ASP A 36 -6.29 -1.82 -6.65
CA ASP A 36 -6.77 -2.14 -5.31
C ASP A 36 -5.60 -2.43 -4.40
N VAL A 37 -5.49 -1.66 -3.32
CA VAL A 37 -4.53 -1.89 -2.25
C VAL A 37 -5.21 -2.63 -1.13
N VAL A 38 -4.90 -3.91 -1.00
CA VAL A 38 -5.48 -4.84 -0.02
C VAL A 38 -4.51 -5.01 1.14
N TRP A 39 -5.02 -4.90 2.36
CA TRP A 39 -4.28 -5.07 3.60
C TRP A 39 -4.77 -6.33 4.30
N THR A 40 -3.86 -7.24 4.61
CA THR A 40 -4.15 -8.53 5.23
C THR A 40 -3.33 -8.67 6.51
N LEU A 41 -3.94 -9.18 7.58
CA LEU A 41 -3.27 -9.56 8.82
C LEU A 41 -3.39 -11.09 8.96
N GLY A 42 -2.27 -11.79 8.85
CA GLY A 42 -2.24 -13.25 8.72
C GLY A 42 -3.01 -13.72 7.49
N GLN A 43 -4.20 -14.30 7.71
CA GLN A 43 -5.11 -14.77 6.66
C GLN A 43 -6.36 -13.89 6.49
N LEU A 44 -6.53 -12.84 7.30
CA LEU A 44 -7.72 -12.01 7.31
C LEU A 44 -7.50 -10.72 6.52
N GLU A 45 -8.34 -10.47 5.51
CA GLU A 45 -8.40 -9.16 4.84
C GLU A 45 -8.91 -8.11 5.83
N MET A 46 -8.04 -7.19 6.20
CA MET A 46 -8.31 -6.10 7.14
C MET A 46 -8.88 -4.86 6.44
N GLY A 47 -8.76 -4.78 5.12
CA GLY A 47 -9.39 -3.73 4.33
C GLY A 47 -8.76 -3.56 2.96
N ARG A 48 -9.46 -2.85 2.10
CA ARG A 48 -9.08 -2.62 0.72
C ARG A 48 -9.39 -1.19 0.33
N VAL A 49 -8.51 -0.58 -0.44
CA VAL A 49 -8.65 0.79 -0.92
C VAL A 49 -8.42 0.80 -2.43
N ASN A 50 -9.41 1.23 -3.19
CA ASN A 50 -9.27 1.47 -4.61
C ASN A 50 -8.64 2.84 -4.84
N LEU A 51 -7.54 2.89 -5.60
CA LEU A 51 -6.84 4.13 -5.93
C LEU A 51 -6.84 4.33 -7.46
N PRO A 52 -7.29 5.50 -7.95
CA PRO A 52 -7.19 5.81 -9.36
C PRO A 52 -5.73 6.09 -9.75
N VAL A 53 -5.29 5.48 -10.85
CA VAL A 53 -4.00 5.71 -11.49
C VAL A 53 -4.25 6.52 -12.77
N ARG A 54 -3.84 7.79 -12.73
CA ARG A 54 -4.05 8.70 -13.86
C ARG A 54 -2.97 8.48 -14.93
N ARG A 55 -3.33 8.77 -16.18
CA ARG A 55 -2.42 8.72 -17.32
C ARG A 55 -1.38 9.85 -17.25
N PHE A 56 -0.29 9.61 -16.53
CA PHE A 56 0.87 10.49 -16.45
C PHE A 56 2.17 9.70 -16.65
N PRO A 57 3.26 10.32 -17.16
CA PRO A 57 4.56 9.67 -17.30
C PRO A 57 5.08 9.09 -15.98
N LEU A 58 4.80 9.79 -14.88
CA LEU A 58 5.07 9.37 -13.52
C LEU A 58 3.87 9.75 -12.65
N PHE A 59 3.20 8.76 -12.06
CA PHE A 59 2.08 8.97 -11.16
C PHE A 59 2.42 8.40 -9.78
N ARG A 60 2.34 9.23 -8.75
CA ARG A 60 2.59 8.84 -7.37
C ARG A 60 1.32 8.97 -6.55
N THR A 61 1.03 7.95 -5.76
CA THR A 61 -0.08 7.95 -4.80
C THR A 61 0.36 7.20 -3.54
N TRP A 62 -0.48 7.23 -2.51
CA TRP A 62 -0.22 6.47 -1.29
C TRP A 62 -1.53 5.90 -0.75
N ALA A 63 -1.46 4.70 -0.20
CA ALA A 63 -2.51 4.13 0.62
C ALA A 63 -2.08 4.20 2.09
N THR A 64 -3.07 4.29 3.00
CA THR A 64 -2.81 4.26 4.44
C THR A 64 -3.68 3.23 5.12
N LYS A 65 -3.12 2.54 6.10
CA LYS A 65 -3.87 1.65 6.98
C LYS A 65 -3.61 2.01 8.44
N THR A 66 -4.69 2.31 9.16
CA THR A 66 -4.64 2.37 10.62
C THR A 66 -4.55 0.94 11.14
N ILE A 67 -3.50 0.64 11.90
CA ILE A 67 -3.26 -0.73 12.42
C ILE A 67 -3.89 -0.96 13.80
N PHE A 68 -4.34 0.11 14.48
CA PHE A 68 -5.03 0.03 15.79
C PHE A 68 -4.28 -0.83 16.83
N GLY A 69 -2.95 -0.83 16.80
CA GLY A 69 -2.12 -1.65 17.69
C GLY A 69 -2.17 -3.16 17.42
N MET A 70 -2.79 -3.61 16.34
CA MET A 70 -2.87 -5.03 15.98
C MET A 70 -1.50 -5.55 15.51
N LYS A 71 -0.92 -6.39 16.35
CA LYS A 71 0.37 -7.04 16.14
C LYS A 71 0.26 -8.25 15.23
N GLY A 72 1.38 -8.63 14.63
CA GLY A 72 1.51 -9.82 13.80
C GLY A 72 1.96 -9.50 12.38
N ASP A 73 1.86 -10.50 11.52
CA ASP A 73 2.31 -10.42 10.14
C ASP A 73 1.24 -9.79 9.25
N TRP A 74 1.57 -8.63 8.75
CA TRP A 74 0.79 -7.89 7.79
C TRP A 74 1.33 -8.09 6.37
N LYS A 75 0.42 -8.04 5.42
CA LYS A 75 0.73 -8.03 3.99
C LYS A 75 -0.09 -6.93 3.33
N VAL A 76 0.56 -6.19 2.44
CA VAL A 76 -0.11 -5.27 1.52
C VAL A 76 0.06 -5.78 0.10
N GLU A 77 -1.05 -5.89 -0.62
CA GLU A 77 -1.10 -6.38 -2.00
C GLU A 77 -1.69 -5.28 -2.88
N VAL A 78 -1.09 -5.08 -4.05
CA VAL A 78 -1.53 -4.12 -5.05
C VAL A 78 -2.01 -4.92 -6.24
N LEU A 79 -3.31 -4.90 -6.47
CA LEU A 79 -3.98 -5.58 -7.57
C LEU A 79 -4.32 -4.57 -8.67
N ASP A 80 -4.31 -5.01 -9.92
CA ASP A 80 -4.82 -4.21 -11.04
C ASP A 80 -6.36 -4.18 -11.07
N ASP A 81 -6.93 -3.46 -12.05
CA ASP A 81 -8.39 -3.36 -12.24
C ASP A 81 -9.10 -4.71 -12.49
N LYS A 82 -8.34 -5.77 -12.81
CA LYS A 82 -8.83 -7.13 -13.03
C LYS A 82 -8.60 -8.04 -11.83
N GLY A 83 -8.07 -7.52 -10.72
CA GLY A 83 -7.73 -8.30 -9.54
C GLY A 83 -6.44 -9.10 -9.67
N VAL A 84 -5.61 -8.83 -10.67
CA VAL A 84 -4.31 -9.49 -10.85
C VAL A 84 -3.28 -8.83 -9.95
N LEU A 85 -2.55 -9.63 -9.17
CA LEU A 85 -1.48 -9.13 -8.32
C LEU A 85 -0.36 -8.49 -9.15
N ILE A 86 -0.15 -7.19 -8.97
CA ILE A 86 0.96 -6.44 -9.56
C ILE A 86 2.19 -6.57 -8.66
N ARG A 87 2.02 -6.28 -7.37
CA ARG A 87 3.07 -6.30 -6.35
C ARG A 87 2.51 -6.56 -4.97
N SER A 88 3.35 -7.10 -4.08
CA SER A 88 3.05 -7.25 -2.67
C SER A 88 4.24 -6.85 -1.80
N ALA A 89 3.97 -6.44 -0.57
CA ALA A 89 4.98 -6.24 0.47
C ALA A 89 4.47 -6.82 1.79
N ALA A 90 5.37 -7.42 2.57
CA ALA A 90 5.06 -7.95 3.89
C ALA A 90 5.77 -7.11 4.96
N PHE A 91 5.12 -6.95 6.11
CA PHE A 91 5.67 -6.28 7.27
C PHE A 91 5.08 -6.85 8.55
N THR A 92 5.79 -6.76 9.66
CA THR A 92 5.36 -7.25 10.96
C THR A 92 5.16 -6.06 11.90
N VAL A 93 4.07 -6.09 12.67
CA VAL A 93 3.80 -5.13 13.74
C VAL A 93 4.08 -5.80 15.07
N GLN A 94 4.92 -5.19 15.92
CA GLN A 94 5.36 -5.74 17.21
C GLN A 94 5.25 -4.75 18.37
#